data_AF-A0A2V7MTC9-F1
#
_entry.id   AF-A0A2V7MTC9-F1
#
_cell.length_a   1.000
_cell.length_b   1.000
_cell.length_c   1.000
_cell.angle_alpha   90.00
_cell.angle_beta   90.00
_cell.angle_gamma   90.00
#
_symmetry.space_group_name_H-M   'P 1'
#
loop_
_entity.id
_entity.type
_entity.pdbx_description
1 polymer ?
#
loop_
_entity_poly.entity_id
_entity_poly.type
_entity_poly.pdbx_seq_one_letter_code
_entity_poly.pdbx_strand_id
1 'polypeptide(L)'
;MDPLGQLCADGKQAAEYLWQVPKDAAVRQKILEILSQIGTASAKQGRTEMPRLAEELKIAAQATPSPQQVEVLVDGFDRLTKLWQAAKSGLL
;
A
#
# COMPACT_ATOMS: atom_id res chain seq x y z
N MET A 1 7.54 15.24 -1.47
CA MET A 1 7.32 13.82 -1.83
C MET A 1 6.99 13.76 -3.32
N ASP A 2 7.33 12.69 -4.04
CA ASP A 2 6.83 12.53 -5.43
C ASP A 2 5.47 11.81 -5.42
N PRO A 3 4.76 11.71 -6.57
CA PRO A 3 3.44 11.10 -6.61
C PRO A 3 3.40 9.65 -6.09
N LEU A 4 4.43 8.85 -6.36
CA LEU A 4 4.48 7.46 -5.87
C LEU A 4 4.66 7.39 -4.36
N GLY A 5 5.50 8.26 -3.79
CA GLY A 5 5.65 8.38 -2.35
C GLY A 5 4.34 8.85 -1.69
N GLN A 6 3.64 9.82 -2.30
CA GLN A 6 2.36 10.29 -1.78
C GLN A 6 1.32 9.16 -1.72
N LEU A 7 1.24 8.33 -2.75
CA LEU A 7 0.36 7.16 -2.75
C LEU A 7 0.68 6.18 -1.61
N CYS A 8 1.96 5.97 -1.30
CA CYS A 8 2.36 5.11 -0.17
C CYS A 8 1.90 5.69 1.17
N ALA A 9 2.06 7.01 1.37
CA ALA A 9 1.63 7.70 2.57
C ALA A 9 0.10 7.71 2.73
N ASP A 10 -0.63 8.07 1.67
CA ASP A 10 -2.10 8.12 1.68
C ASP A 10 -2.70 6.73 1.94
N GLY A 11 -2.09 5.69 1.35
CA GLY A 11 -2.46 4.30 1.57
C GLY A 11 -2.23 3.86 3.02
N LYS A 12 -1.08 4.22 3.60
CA LYS A 12 -0.80 3.96 5.02
C LYS A 12 -1.83 4.61 5.93
N GLN A 13 -2.11 5.89 5.73
CA GLN A 13 -3.10 6.61 6.53
C GLN A 13 -4.50 5.98 6.42
N ALA A 14 -4.89 5.54 5.22
CA ALA A 14 -6.14 4.82 5.02
C ALA A 14 -6.15 3.45 5.75
N ALA A 15 -5.03 2.72 5.73
CA ALA A 15 -4.90 1.46 6.45
C ALA A 15 -4.95 1.68 7.98
N GLU A 16 -4.27 2.70 8.51
CA GLU A 16 -4.29 3.04 9.93
C GLU A 16 -5.70 3.43 10.41
N TYR A 17 -6.48 4.13 9.58
CA TYR A 17 -7.87 4.45 9.89
C TYR A 17 -8.73 3.20 10.10
N LEU A 18 -8.45 2.09 9.39
CA LEU A 18 -9.18 0.84 9.56
C LEU A 18 -9.00 0.21 10.95
N TRP A 19 -8.03 0.63 11.77
CA TRP A 19 -7.99 0.20 13.18
C TRP A 19 -9.24 0.61 13.95
N GLN A 20 -9.83 1.76 13.59
CA GLN A 20 -11.04 2.27 14.23
C GLN A 20 -12.29 1.63 13.63
N VAL A 21 -12.30 1.43 12.31
CA VAL A 21 -13.46 0.93 11.56
C VAL A 21 -13.03 -0.15 10.56
N PRO A 22 -12.69 -1.37 11.03
CA PRO A 22 -12.06 -2.38 10.18
C PRO A 22 -12.94 -2.83 9.02
N LYS A 23 -14.26 -2.67 9.11
CA LYS A 23 -15.24 -3.08 8.10
C LYS A 23 -15.67 -1.95 7.15
N ASP A 24 -15.07 -0.76 7.24
CA ASP A 24 -15.40 0.34 6.34
C ASP A 24 -15.10 -0.04 4.88
N ALA A 25 -16.16 -0.27 4.12
CA ALA A 25 -16.07 -0.70 2.73
C ALA A 25 -15.52 0.40 1.81
N ALA A 26 -15.81 1.67 2.09
CA ALA A 26 -15.34 2.78 1.27
C ALA A 26 -13.84 2.97 1.42
N VAL A 27 -13.32 2.88 2.65
CA VAL A 27 -11.88 2.98 2.89
C VAL A 27 -11.13 1.77 2.34
N ARG A 28 -11.69 0.57 2.47
CA ARG A 28 -11.10 -0.63 1.84
C ARG A 28 -11.03 -0.51 0.33
N GLN A 29 -12.09 -0.01 -0.31
CA GLN A 29 -12.10 0.23 -1.74
C GLN A 29 -11.04 1.28 -2.14
N LYS A 30 -10.91 2.37 -1.38
CA LYS A 30 -9.86 3.37 -1.58
C LYS A 30 -8.44 2.77 -1.49
N ILE A 31 -8.21 1.87 -0.53
CA ILE A 31 -6.92 1.16 -0.40
C ILE A 31 -6.63 0.33 -1.66
N LEU A 32 -7.61 -0.39 -2.21
CA LEU A 32 -7.43 -1.16 -3.44
C LEU A 32 -7.04 -0.27 -4.64
N GLU A 33 -7.68 0.89 -4.76
CA GLU A 33 -7.38 1.86 -5.81
C GLU A 33 -5.96 2.41 -5.67
N ILE A 34 -5.55 2.77 -4.45
CA ILE A 34 -4.19 3.24 -4.16
C ILE A 34 -3.16 2.14 -4.50
N LEU A 35 -3.38 0.91 -4.07
CA LEU A 35 -2.47 -0.22 -4.37
C LEU A 35 -2.34 -0.45 -5.89
N SER A 36 -3.44 -0.34 -6.64
CA SER A 36 -3.41 -0.45 -8.11
C SER A 36 -2.59 0.69 -8.76
N GLN A 37 -2.74 1.92 -8.27
CA GLN A 37 -1.96 3.07 -8.73
C GLN A 37 -0.48 2.92 -8.39
N ILE A 38 -0.14 2.45 -7.18
CA ILE A 38 1.24 2.15 -6.76
C ILE A 38 1.86 1.10 -7.67
N GLY A 39 1.17 -0.02 -7.92
CA GLY A 39 1.66 -1.08 -8.80
C GLY A 39 1.94 -0.58 -10.21
N THR A 40 1.00 0.17 -10.79
CA THR A 40 1.16 0.75 -12.14
C THR A 40 2.31 1.77 -12.21
N ALA A 41 2.36 2.70 -11.25
CA ALA A 41 3.34 3.78 -11.25
C ALA A 41 4.76 3.26 -10.97
N SER A 42 4.91 2.28 -10.08
CA SER A 42 6.20 1.68 -9.76
C SER A 42 6.73 0.78 -10.89
N ALA A 43 5.86 0.02 -11.56
CA ALA A 43 6.23 -0.77 -12.75
C ALA A 43 6.73 0.11 -13.90
N LYS A 44 6.08 1.27 -14.14
CA LYS A 44 6.54 2.27 -15.14
C LYS A 44 7.93 2.82 -14.85
N GLN A 45 8.40 2.73 -13.60
CA GLN A 45 9.74 3.15 -13.18
C GLN A 45 10.74 1.98 -13.16
N GLY A 46 10.39 0.81 -13.73
CA GLY A 46 11.25 -0.37 -13.77
C GLY A 46 11.37 -1.13 -12.44
N ARG A 47 10.52 -0.82 -11.44
CA ARG A 47 10.56 -1.49 -10.13
C ARG A 47 9.76 -2.79 -10.19
N THR A 48 10.34 -3.90 -9.73
CA THR A 48 9.71 -5.22 -9.74
C THR A 48 9.06 -5.59 -8.41
N GLU A 49 9.70 -5.25 -7.29
CA GLU A 49 9.23 -5.63 -5.95
C GLU A 49 7.98 -4.85 -5.50
N MET A 50 7.90 -3.56 -5.83
CA MET A 50 6.75 -2.73 -5.43
C MET A 50 5.42 -3.19 -6.06
N PRO A 51 5.34 -3.48 -7.38
CA PRO A 51 4.13 -4.06 -7.97
C PRO A 51 3.75 -5.40 -7.35
N ARG A 52 4.74 -6.28 -7.11
CA ARG A 52 4.51 -7.60 -6.50
C ARG A 52 3.87 -7.47 -5.11
N LEU A 53 4.44 -6.60 -4.27
CA LEU A 53 3.90 -6.34 -2.94
C LEU A 53 2.51 -5.67 -3.00
N ALA A 54 2.28 -4.77 -3.95
CA ALA A 54 0.97 -4.16 -4.12
C ALA A 54 -0.13 -5.18 -4.47
N GLU A 55 0.18 -6.21 -5.27
CA GLU A 55 -0.74 -7.34 -5.52
C GLU A 55 -1.02 -8.16 -4.25
N GLU A 56 0.02 -8.49 -3.48
CA GLU A 56 -0.12 -9.22 -2.21
C GLU A 56 -1.03 -8.47 -1.23
N LEU A 57 -0.87 -7.16 -1.11
CA LEU A 57 -1.70 -6.33 -0.22
C LEU A 57 -3.14 -6.17 -0.72
N LYS A 58 -3.40 -6.23 -2.03
CA LYS A 58 -4.78 -6.22 -2.54
C LYS A 58 -5.55 -7.46 -2.09
N ILE A 59 -4.87 -8.62 -2.06
CA ILE A 59 -5.46 -9.86 -1.55
C ILE A 59 -5.83 -9.70 -0.07
N ALA A 60 -4.93 -9.14 0.75
CA ALA A 60 -5.21 -8.85 2.17
C ALA A 60 -6.37 -7.85 2.35
N ALA A 61 -6.44 -6.80 1.53
CA ALA A 61 -7.50 -5.80 1.59
C ALA A 61 -8.89 -6.38 1.25
N GLN A 62 -8.94 -7.40 0.38
CA GLN A 62 -10.16 -8.13 0.00
C GLN A 62 -10.53 -9.26 0.96
N ALA A 63 -9.60 -9.72 1.79
CA ALA A 63 -9.87 -10.74 2.79
C ALA A 63 -10.89 -10.27 3.85
N THR A 64 -11.46 -11.23 4.57
CA THR A 64 -12.41 -10.95 5.65
C THR A 64 -11.82 -9.92 6.63
N PRO A 65 -12.51 -8.79 6.87
CA PRO A 65 -12.01 -7.75 7.76
C PRO A 65 -11.71 -8.25 9.18
N SER A 66 -10.47 -8.07 9.63
CA SER A 66 -10.03 -8.35 11.00
C SER A 66 -8.86 -7.44 11.40
N PRO A 67 -8.58 -7.28 12.71
CA PRO A 67 -7.42 -6.54 13.20
C PRO A 67 -6.09 -7.02 12.57
N GLN A 68 -5.92 -8.33 12.40
CA GLN A 68 -4.74 -8.92 11.77
C GLN A 68 -4.62 -8.50 10.31
N GLN A 69 -5.73 -8.40 9.57
CA GLN A 69 -5.70 -7.89 8.19
C GLN A 69 -5.37 -6.39 8.14
N VAL A 70 -5.79 -5.61 9.14
CA VAL A 70 -5.42 -4.19 9.24
C VAL A 70 -3.91 -4.05 9.49
N GLU A 71 -3.35 -4.84 10.40
CA GLU A 71 -1.91 -4.89 10.68
C GLU A 71 -1.11 -5.22 9.42
N VAL A 72 -1.49 -6.27 8.67
CA VAL A 72 -0.86 -6.64 7.40
C VAL A 72 -0.87 -5.49 6.40
N LEU A 73 -1.96 -4.71 6.32
CA LEU A 73 -2.04 -3.56 5.42
C LEU A 73 -1.11 -2.42 5.86
N VAL A 74 -1.09 -2.08 7.15
CA VAL A 74 -0.23 -1.02 7.69
C VAL A 74 1.26 -1.36 7.46
N ASP A 75 1.67 -2.57 7.86
CA ASP A 75 3.04 -3.06 7.66
C ASP A 75 3.41 -3.13 6.17
N GLY A 76 2.44 -3.54 5.35
CA GLY A 76 2.56 -3.55 3.90
C GLY A 76 2.87 -2.19 3.31
N PHE A 77 2.14 -1.15 3.70
CA PHE A 77 2.39 0.22 3.26
C PHE A 77 3.71 0.79 3.81
N ASP A 78 4.12 0.40 5.01
CA ASP A 78 5.44 0.74 5.53
C ASP A 78 6.56 0.12 4.68
N ARG A 79 6.39 -1.13 4.26
CA ARG A 79 7.35 -1.79 3.36
C ARG A 79 7.37 -1.14 1.98
N LEU A 80 6.21 -0.77 1.41
CA LEU A 80 6.14 0.00 0.16
C LEU A 80 6.88 1.34 0.27
N THR A 81 6.72 2.04 1.40
CA THR A 81 7.40 3.32 1.67
C THR A 81 8.93 3.13 1.72
N LYS A 82 9.41 2.09 2.40
CA LYS A 82 10.84 1.75 2.47
C LYS A 82 11.42 1.41 1.09
N LEU A 83 10.73 0.61 0.29
CA LEU A 83 11.13 0.29 -1.09
C LEU A 83 11.21 1.57 -1.94
N TRP A 84 10.24 2.47 -1.79
CA TRP A 84 10.25 3.74 -2.49
C TRP A 84 11.42 4.63 -2.09
N GLN A 85 11.71 4.75 -0.79
CA GLN A 85 12.86 5.52 -0.28
C GLN A 85 14.18 4.94 -0.79
N ALA A 86 14.36 3.62 -0.71
CA ALA A 86 15.59 2.97 -1.14
C ALA A 86 15.85 3.16 -2.65
N ALA A 87 14.79 3.12 -3.47
CA ALA A 87 14.88 3.41 -4.90
C ALA A 87 15.25 4.88 -5.19
N LYS A 88 14.87 5.82 -4.30
CA LYS A 88 15.25 7.23 -4.43
C LYS A 88 16.68 7.52 -4.01
N SER A 89 17.19 6.81 -3.01
CA SER A 89 18.57 6.99 -2.52
C SER A 89 19.61 6.29 -3.39
N GLY A 90 19.21 5.56 -4.44
CA GLY A 90 20.12 4.74 -5.26
C GLY A 90 20.72 3.56 -4.49
N LEU A 91 20.05 3.09 -3.43
CA LEU A 91 20.48 1.96 -2.59
C LEU A 91 19.87 0.62 -3.06
N LEU A 92 19.23 0.61 -4.23
CA LEU A 92 18.64 -0.55 -4.90
C LEU A 92 19.20 -0.70 -6.31
#